data_AF-U1QBQ9-F1
#
_entry.id   AF-U1QBQ9-F1
#
_cell.length_a   1.000
_cell.length_b   1.000
_cell.length_c   1.000
_cell.angle_alpha   90.00
_cell.angle_beta   90.00
_cell.angle_gamma   90.00
#
_symmetry.space_group_name_H-M   'P 1'
#
loop_
_entity.id
_entity.type
_entity.pdbx_description
1 polymer ?
#
loop_
_entity_poly.entity_id
_entity_poly.type
_entity_poly.pdbx_seq_one_letter_code
_entity_poly.pdbx_strand_id
1 'polypeptide(L)'
;MNTTWSRASALGRLTITAPFVVIVLAIPFGVVIDGLPQTVRFAPFVLSVALFGLPHGAVDHLVPLRLGDASLRRSLAVVSVVYAILGGLYLAVWAVAPAVSLLAFLVMTWFHWGQGDAFALRAFGEAAHLRTRSDRWLSTLVRGGLPMLVPLLAQPEAYRRVVNGIVGLFESTATELLAPLFRLEVRLALGATFASVCLGSLLWGYRHVRRGDAAVEGWLWDAVEIGVLWCFFWLVPPVFAVGLYFAVWHAVRHIGRLAIVDPASRAALDAGEWPTALGRFYRDAAPLTVASLALFAGLYVWVPTDGSLNALLAIYLVGIAVLTLPHVAVVTWMDRQQYG
;
A
#
# COMPACT_ATOMS: atom_id res chain seq x y z
N MET A 1 -11.26 16.91 7.93
CA MET A 1 -9.80 17.15 8.05
C MET A 1 -9.52 18.65 7.99
N ASN A 2 -9.24 19.27 9.14
CA ASN A 2 -9.08 20.73 9.26
C ASN A 2 -7.61 21.17 9.31
N THR A 3 -6.67 20.23 9.39
CA THR A 3 -5.22 20.50 9.47
C THR A 3 -4.51 19.86 8.30
N THR A 4 -3.58 20.62 7.70
CA THR A 4 -2.68 20.18 6.63
C THR A 4 -1.27 20.62 7.00
N TRP A 5 -0.27 19.91 6.46
CA TRP A 5 1.14 20.20 6.64
C TRP A 5 1.75 20.51 5.28
N SER A 6 2.60 21.54 5.22
CA SER A 6 3.33 21.85 4.00
C SER A 6 4.27 20.70 3.63
N ARG A 7 4.51 20.51 2.33
CA ARG A 7 5.55 19.58 1.84
C ARG A 7 6.94 19.94 2.36
N ALA A 8 7.17 21.21 2.70
CA ALA A 8 8.40 21.70 3.30
C ALA A 8 8.51 21.45 4.82
N SER A 9 7.47 20.93 5.48
CA SER A 9 7.58 20.50 6.89
C SER A 9 8.40 19.22 7.02
N ALA A 10 8.83 18.86 8.24
CA ALA A 10 9.50 17.58 8.49
C ALA A 10 8.62 16.40 8.04
N LEU A 11 7.33 16.45 8.38
CA LEU A 11 6.36 15.42 8.00
C LEU A 11 6.14 15.35 6.48
N GLY A 12 6.00 16.50 5.82
CA GLY A 12 5.86 16.57 4.36
C GLY A 12 7.09 16.04 3.63
N ARG A 13 8.30 16.36 4.12
CA ARG A 13 9.54 15.80 3.56
C ARG A 13 9.61 14.29 3.74
N LEU A 14 9.31 13.78 4.94
CA LEU A 14 9.39 12.35 5.24
C LEU A 14 8.32 11.51 4.53
N THR A 15 7.12 12.05 4.32
CA THR A 15 5.97 11.28 3.78
C THR A 15 5.70 11.49 2.29
N ILE A 16 6.16 12.61 1.72
CA ILE A 16 5.94 12.95 0.31
C ILE A 16 7.27 13.02 -0.44
N THR A 17 8.18 13.89 -0.03
CA THR A 17 9.38 14.20 -0.83
C THR A 17 10.41 13.06 -0.82
N ALA A 18 10.74 12.51 0.35
CA ALA A 18 11.74 11.45 0.46
C ALA A 18 11.30 10.14 -0.24
N PRO A 19 10.06 9.64 -0.05
CA PRO A 19 9.54 8.52 -0.83
C PRO A 19 9.60 8.75 -2.34
N PHE A 20 9.24 9.96 -2.77
CA PHE A 20 9.31 10.35 -4.18
C PHE A 20 10.74 10.26 -4.73
N VAL A 21 11.71 10.84 -4.03
CA VAL A 21 13.13 10.79 -4.42
C VAL A 21 13.62 9.34 -4.49
N VAL A 22 13.29 8.50 -3.50
CA VAL A 22 13.69 7.08 -3.51
C VAL A 22 13.14 6.35 -4.74
N ILE A 23 11.86 6.56 -5.09
CA ILE A 23 11.26 5.95 -6.27
C ILE A 23 11.92 6.44 -7.56
N VAL A 24 12.13 7.76 -7.70
CA VAL A 24 12.81 8.33 -8.88
C VAL A 24 14.22 7.75 -9.04
N LEU A 25 14.98 7.68 -7.94
CA LEU A 25 16.33 7.12 -7.95
C LEU A 25 16.34 5.62 -8.24
N ALA A 26 15.25 4.90 -7.97
CA ALA A 26 15.14 3.47 -8.26
C ALA A 26 14.88 3.16 -9.75
N ILE A 27 14.37 4.12 -10.54
CA ILE A 27 14.00 3.90 -11.96
C ILE A 27 15.20 3.41 -12.80
N PRO A 28 16.39 4.04 -12.77
CA PRO A 28 17.54 3.58 -13.55
C PRO A 28 17.97 2.15 -13.19
N PHE A 29 17.77 1.73 -11.94
CA PHE A 29 18.09 0.38 -11.51
C PHE A 29 17.18 -0.68 -12.15
N GLY A 30 15.96 -0.31 -12.56
CA GLY A 30 15.02 -1.21 -13.23
C GLY A 30 15.59 -1.90 -14.48
N VAL A 31 16.51 -1.24 -15.18
CA VAL A 31 17.13 -1.77 -16.41
C VAL A 31 18.19 -2.85 -16.12
N VAL A 32 18.82 -2.82 -14.94
CA VAL A 32 19.93 -3.73 -14.60
C VAL A 32 19.53 -4.82 -13.60
N ILE A 33 18.42 -4.65 -12.91
CA ILE A 33 18.09 -5.47 -11.73
C ILE A 33 17.75 -6.92 -12.07
N ASP A 34 17.26 -7.21 -13.27
CA ASP A 34 17.02 -8.58 -13.72
C ASP A 34 18.30 -9.41 -13.86
N GLY A 35 19.45 -8.75 -14.09
CA GLY A 35 20.76 -9.38 -14.11
C GLY A 35 21.37 -9.59 -12.72
N LEU A 36 20.75 -9.10 -11.66
CA LEU A 36 21.27 -9.21 -10.30
C LEU A 36 20.82 -10.50 -9.60
N PRO A 37 21.56 -10.95 -8.57
CA PRO A 37 21.16 -12.09 -7.75
C PRO A 37 19.74 -11.94 -7.20
N GLN A 38 19.03 -13.07 -7.06
CA GLN A 38 17.64 -13.05 -6.58
C GLN A 38 17.50 -12.41 -5.18
N THR A 39 18.52 -12.53 -4.34
CA THR A 39 18.59 -11.87 -3.03
C THR A 39 18.45 -10.35 -3.14
N VAL A 40 19.08 -9.72 -4.14
CA VAL A 40 18.97 -8.28 -4.39
C VAL A 40 17.58 -7.93 -4.93
N ARG A 41 17.07 -8.73 -5.86
CA ARG A 41 15.72 -8.54 -6.43
C ARG A 41 14.62 -8.60 -5.38
N PHE A 42 14.83 -9.37 -4.31
CA PHE A 42 13.84 -9.60 -3.24
C PHE A 42 14.14 -8.75 -1.99
N ALA A 43 15.26 -8.02 -1.97
CA ALA A 43 15.66 -7.19 -0.84
C ALA A 43 14.57 -6.22 -0.36
N PRO A 44 13.78 -5.54 -1.23
CA PRO A 44 12.72 -4.67 -0.74
C PRO A 44 11.65 -5.39 0.09
N PHE A 45 11.37 -6.67 -0.17
CA PHE A 45 10.43 -7.45 0.64
C PHE A 45 11.01 -7.82 2.01
N VAL A 46 12.29 -8.18 2.06
CA VAL A 46 12.95 -8.43 3.35
C VAL A 46 13.00 -7.15 4.18
N LEU A 47 13.35 -6.03 3.53
CA LEU A 47 13.36 -4.71 4.16
C LEU A 47 11.95 -4.27 4.57
N SER A 48 10.91 -4.61 3.80
CA SER A 48 9.54 -4.27 4.15
C SER A 48 9.11 -4.97 5.44
N VAL A 49 9.54 -6.21 5.69
CA VAL A 49 9.26 -6.94 6.94
C VAL A 49 9.86 -6.23 8.16
N ALA A 50 11.09 -5.74 8.04
CA ALA A 50 11.82 -5.16 9.17
C ALA A 50 11.55 -3.66 9.38
N LEU A 51 11.40 -2.89 8.30
CA LEU A 51 11.36 -1.43 8.36
C LEU A 51 9.93 -0.92 8.50
N PHE A 52 9.23 -0.70 7.39
CA PHE A 52 7.94 0.00 7.40
C PHE A 52 6.81 -0.86 6.88
N GLY A 53 7.10 -1.82 5.99
CA GLY A 53 6.10 -2.64 5.32
C GLY A 53 5.26 -3.49 6.24
N LEU A 54 5.81 -4.40 7.03
CA LEU A 54 5.00 -5.13 8.02
C LEU A 54 4.59 -4.22 9.21
N PRO A 55 5.47 -3.35 9.74
CA PRO A 55 5.14 -2.57 10.93
C PRO A 55 4.04 -1.51 10.75
N HIS A 56 3.75 -0.98 9.55
CA HIS A 56 2.78 0.12 9.41
C HIS A 56 1.36 -0.24 9.89
N GLY A 57 0.89 -1.46 9.64
CA GLY A 57 -0.40 -1.95 10.14
C GLY A 57 -0.33 -2.50 11.57
N ALA A 58 0.88 -2.70 12.11
CA ALA A 58 1.09 -3.33 13.41
C ALA A 58 0.76 -2.40 14.60
N VAL A 59 0.27 -1.19 14.35
CA VAL A 59 -0.23 -0.26 15.38
C VAL A 59 -1.76 -0.12 15.41
N ASP A 60 -2.48 -0.90 14.59
CA ASP A 60 -3.95 -0.84 14.49
C ASP A 60 -4.67 -0.98 15.82
N HIS A 61 -4.12 -1.78 16.73
CA HIS A 61 -4.67 -2.00 18.07
C HIS A 61 -4.70 -0.74 18.95
N LEU A 62 -4.01 0.33 18.55
CA LEU A 62 -4.02 1.65 19.21
C LEU A 62 -4.89 2.68 18.48
N VAL A 63 -5.38 2.37 17.27
CA VAL A 63 -6.15 3.31 16.45
C VAL A 63 -7.46 3.71 17.14
N PRO A 64 -8.29 2.78 17.68
CA PRO A 64 -9.49 3.17 18.44
C PRO A 64 -9.20 4.02 19.68
N LEU A 65 -8.08 3.77 20.37
CA LEU A 65 -7.63 4.55 21.53
C LEU A 65 -7.20 5.98 21.14
N ARG A 66 -6.56 6.15 19.98
CA ARG A 66 -5.99 7.44 19.55
C ARG A 66 -7.01 8.34 18.85
N LEU A 67 -8.02 7.76 18.20
CA LEU A 67 -9.01 8.50 17.41
C LEU A 67 -10.40 8.58 18.05
N GLY A 68 -10.67 7.81 19.11
CA GLY A 68 -11.96 7.85 19.79
C GLY A 68 -11.81 7.63 21.30
N ASP A 69 -12.94 7.50 21.99
CA ASP A 69 -12.99 7.41 23.45
C ASP A 69 -12.81 5.97 23.99
N ALA A 70 -12.16 5.09 23.22
CA ALA A 70 -11.96 3.71 23.62
C ALA A 70 -10.83 3.58 24.65
N SER A 71 -11.07 2.83 25.74
CA SER A 71 -9.98 2.44 26.64
C SER A 71 -9.00 1.50 25.95
N LEU A 72 -7.75 1.45 26.41
CA LEU A 72 -6.72 0.54 25.86
C LEU A 72 -7.21 -0.91 25.80
N ARG A 73 -7.82 -1.42 26.88
CA ARG A 73 -8.36 -2.80 26.92
C ARG A 73 -9.41 -3.04 25.84
N ARG A 74 -10.32 -2.08 25.64
CA ARG A 74 -11.37 -2.19 24.61
C ARG A 74 -10.77 -2.14 23.21
N SER A 75 -9.81 -1.25 22.97
CA SER A 75 -9.09 -1.12 21.70
C SER A 75 -8.38 -2.44 21.33
N LEU A 76 -7.62 -3.01 22.28
CA LEU A 76 -6.95 -4.31 22.13
C LEU A 76 -7.96 -5.43 21.83
N ALA A 77 -9.04 -5.53 22.62
CA ALA A 77 -10.03 -6.60 22.47
C ALA A 77 -10.74 -6.53 21.11
N VAL A 78 -11.24 -5.36 20.73
CA VAL A 78 -11.98 -5.18 19.47
C VAL A 78 -11.09 -5.48 18.28
N VAL A 79 -9.89 -4.89 18.22
CA VAL A 79 -8.99 -5.11 17.08
C VAL A 79 -8.53 -6.56 17.01
N SER A 80 -8.23 -7.21 18.15
CA SER A 80 -7.86 -8.63 18.15
C SER A 80 -8.98 -9.52 17.62
N VAL A 81 -10.24 -9.26 18.02
CA VAL A 81 -11.40 -10.01 17.52
C VAL A 81 -11.60 -9.78 16.02
N VAL A 82 -11.48 -8.53 15.54
CA VAL A 82 -11.57 -8.21 14.11
C VAL A 82 -10.50 -8.95 13.32
N TYR A 83 -9.25 -8.94 13.79
CA TYR A 83 -8.15 -9.65 13.14
C TYR A 83 -8.36 -11.17 13.13
N ALA A 84 -8.77 -11.76 14.25
CA ALA A 84 -9.02 -13.19 14.34
C ALA A 84 -10.15 -13.64 13.41
N ILE A 85 -11.27 -12.92 13.38
CA ILE A 85 -12.43 -13.27 12.56
C ILE A 85 -12.14 -13.03 11.08
N LEU A 86 -11.78 -11.80 10.70
CA LEU A 86 -11.61 -11.46 9.29
C LEU A 86 -10.39 -12.13 8.68
N GLY A 87 -9.27 -12.17 9.40
CA GLY A 87 -8.06 -12.87 8.97
C GLY A 87 -8.28 -14.38 8.88
N GLY A 88 -8.88 -14.98 9.91
CA GLY A 88 -9.17 -16.42 9.92
C GLY A 88 -10.14 -16.85 8.82
N LEU A 89 -11.22 -16.10 8.62
CA LEU A 89 -12.16 -16.35 7.52
C LEU A 89 -11.46 -16.21 6.16
N TYR A 90 -10.66 -15.16 5.97
CA TYR A 90 -9.99 -14.96 4.70
C TYR A 90 -8.96 -16.06 4.41
N LEU A 91 -8.22 -16.50 5.42
CA LEU A 91 -7.31 -17.65 5.32
C LEU A 91 -8.05 -18.95 4.98
N ALA A 92 -9.26 -19.15 5.52
CA ALA A 92 -10.09 -20.30 5.15
C ALA A 92 -10.53 -20.24 3.67
N VAL A 93 -10.81 -19.04 3.13
CA VAL A 93 -11.11 -18.88 1.70
C VAL A 93 -9.89 -19.16 0.84
N TRP A 94 -8.67 -18.81 1.28
CA TRP A 94 -7.43 -19.17 0.58
C TRP A 94 -7.28 -20.69 0.39
N ALA A 95 -7.69 -21.47 1.39
CA ALA A 95 -7.60 -22.94 1.35
C ALA A 95 -8.53 -23.58 0.30
N VAL A 96 -9.65 -22.93 -0.05
CA VAL A 96 -10.69 -23.50 -0.93
C VAL A 96 -10.84 -22.78 -2.28
N ALA A 97 -10.40 -21.52 -2.38
CA ALA A 97 -10.54 -20.69 -3.56
C ALA A 97 -9.36 -19.69 -3.68
N PRO A 98 -8.12 -20.18 -3.92
CA PRO A 98 -6.92 -19.34 -3.91
C PRO A 98 -6.92 -18.27 -5.00
N ALA A 99 -7.44 -18.55 -6.19
CA ALA A 99 -7.52 -17.56 -7.28
C ALA A 99 -8.51 -16.43 -6.96
N VAL A 100 -9.68 -16.76 -6.38
CA VAL A 100 -10.65 -15.77 -5.90
C VAL A 100 -10.06 -14.94 -4.76
N SER A 101 -9.34 -15.59 -3.85
CA SER A 101 -8.65 -14.93 -2.74
C SER A 101 -7.60 -13.94 -3.22
N LEU A 102 -6.79 -14.31 -4.22
CA LEU A 102 -5.82 -13.40 -4.84
C LEU A 102 -6.52 -12.23 -5.54
N LEU A 103 -7.61 -12.46 -6.27
CA LEU A 103 -8.36 -11.36 -6.91
C LEU A 103 -8.93 -10.39 -5.87
N ALA A 104 -9.51 -10.92 -4.78
CA ALA A 104 -9.99 -10.12 -3.67
C ALA A 104 -8.84 -9.31 -3.03
N PHE A 105 -7.66 -9.91 -2.87
CA PHE A 105 -6.47 -9.23 -2.36
C PHE A 105 -6.07 -8.06 -3.25
N LEU A 106 -6.01 -8.26 -4.57
CA LEU A 106 -5.66 -7.21 -5.53
C LEU A 106 -6.65 -6.05 -5.51
N VAL A 107 -7.96 -6.33 -5.49
CA VAL A 107 -9.02 -5.30 -5.41
C VAL A 107 -8.95 -4.54 -4.08
N MET A 108 -8.79 -5.25 -2.97
CA MET A 108 -8.68 -4.65 -1.65
C MET A 108 -7.43 -3.78 -1.52
N THR A 109 -6.28 -4.27 -1.99
CA THR A 109 -5.00 -3.54 -1.93
C THR A 109 -5.03 -2.32 -2.84
N TRP A 110 -5.63 -2.43 -4.03
CA TRP A 110 -5.92 -1.28 -4.89
C TRP A 110 -6.67 -0.22 -4.10
N PHE A 111 -7.83 -0.57 -3.53
CA PHE A 111 -8.64 0.39 -2.78
C PHE A 111 -7.86 0.99 -1.60
N HIS A 112 -7.23 0.16 -0.78
CA HIS A 112 -6.53 0.54 0.43
C HIS A 112 -5.33 1.47 0.17
N TRP A 113 -4.46 1.11 -0.78
CA TRP A 113 -3.33 1.94 -1.17
C TRP A 113 -3.81 3.26 -1.79
N GLY A 114 -4.88 3.20 -2.59
CA GLY A 114 -5.53 4.38 -3.12
C GLY A 114 -6.03 5.35 -2.04
N GLN A 115 -6.68 4.83 -0.99
CA GLN A 115 -7.15 5.64 0.14
C GLN A 115 -5.99 6.27 0.90
N GLY A 116 -4.94 5.49 1.19
CA GLY A 116 -3.74 5.96 1.88
C GLY A 116 -3.06 7.10 1.14
N ASP A 117 -2.89 6.96 -0.17
CA ASP A 117 -2.27 7.97 -1.01
C ASP A 117 -3.14 9.22 -1.19
N ALA A 118 -4.44 9.06 -1.40
CA ALA A 118 -5.38 10.18 -1.47
C ALA A 118 -5.40 10.97 -0.15
N PHE A 119 -5.30 10.29 1.00
CA PHE A 119 -5.13 10.95 2.29
C PHE A 119 -3.81 11.72 2.35
N ALA A 120 -2.69 11.07 2.03
CA ALA A 120 -1.35 11.65 2.14
C ALA A 120 -1.18 12.91 1.28
N LEU A 121 -1.69 12.88 0.04
CA LEU A 121 -1.68 14.05 -0.84
C LEU A 121 -2.43 15.24 -0.23
N ARG A 122 -3.59 15.00 0.38
CA ARG A 122 -4.38 16.06 1.02
C ARG A 122 -3.75 16.56 2.31
N ALA A 123 -3.18 15.66 3.10
CA ALA A 123 -2.63 16.00 4.41
C ALA A 123 -1.25 16.63 4.31
N PHE A 124 -0.39 16.12 3.43
CA PHE A 124 1.04 16.42 3.41
C PHE A 124 1.53 16.91 2.03
N GLY A 125 0.75 16.68 0.97
CA GLY A 125 1.12 16.94 -0.43
C GLY A 125 0.58 18.24 -1.02
N GLU A 126 -0.07 19.09 -0.22
CA GLU A 126 -0.67 20.37 -0.67
C GLU A 126 -1.70 20.20 -1.82
N ALA A 127 -2.32 19.02 -1.93
CA ALA A 127 -3.27 18.69 -2.99
C ALA A 127 -4.68 19.28 -2.74
N ALA A 128 -4.79 20.61 -2.72
CA ALA A 128 -6.05 21.33 -2.48
C ALA A 128 -7.13 21.03 -3.55
N HIS A 129 -6.74 20.58 -4.74
CA HIS A 129 -7.66 20.16 -5.81
C HIS A 129 -8.47 18.89 -5.46
N LEU A 130 -8.03 18.09 -4.48
CA LEU A 130 -8.76 16.92 -3.98
C LEU A 130 -9.85 17.31 -2.97
N ARG A 131 -10.77 18.17 -3.41
CA ARG A 131 -11.73 18.88 -2.55
C ARG A 131 -13.03 18.10 -2.35
N THR A 132 -13.62 17.62 -3.42
CA THR A 132 -14.94 16.96 -3.42
C THR A 132 -14.83 15.45 -3.18
N ARG A 133 -15.97 14.79 -2.96
CA ARG A 133 -16.01 13.32 -2.83
C ARG A 133 -15.57 12.63 -4.13
N SER A 134 -15.96 13.16 -5.29
CA SER A 134 -15.56 12.58 -6.58
C SER A 134 -14.07 12.72 -6.85
N ASP A 135 -13.46 13.86 -6.50
CA ASP A 135 -11.99 14.04 -6.62
C ASP A 135 -11.24 12.96 -5.82
N ARG A 136 -11.71 12.70 -4.59
CA ARG A 136 -11.10 11.70 -3.72
C ARG A 136 -11.26 10.29 -4.26
N TRP A 137 -12.45 9.93 -4.74
CA TRP A 137 -12.67 8.61 -5.32
C TRP A 137 -11.84 8.39 -6.59
N LEU A 138 -11.75 9.39 -7.47
CA LEU A 138 -10.88 9.32 -8.66
C LEU A 138 -9.41 9.18 -8.26
N SER A 139 -8.94 9.97 -7.30
CA SER A 139 -7.59 9.83 -6.75
C SER A 139 -7.35 8.44 -6.17
N THR A 140 -8.28 7.89 -5.38
CA THR A 140 -8.17 6.53 -4.83
C THR A 140 -8.04 5.49 -5.95
N LEU A 141 -8.88 5.59 -6.99
CA LEU A 141 -8.83 4.67 -8.12
C LEU A 141 -7.51 4.77 -8.90
N VAL A 142 -7.02 5.97 -9.19
CA VAL A 142 -5.75 6.17 -9.90
C VAL A 142 -4.57 5.68 -9.07
N ARG A 143 -4.48 6.13 -7.81
CA ARG A 143 -3.34 5.85 -6.94
C ARG A 143 -3.21 4.38 -6.60
N GLY A 144 -4.33 3.71 -6.33
CA GLY A 144 -4.36 2.27 -6.10
C GLY A 144 -4.08 1.42 -7.34
N GLY A 145 -4.47 1.92 -8.52
CA GLY A 145 -4.37 1.17 -9.76
C GLY A 145 -2.96 1.13 -10.34
N LEU A 146 -2.15 2.15 -10.09
CA LEU A 146 -0.76 2.26 -10.56
C LEU A 146 0.07 1.00 -10.24
N PRO A 147 0.21 0.56 -8.97
CA PRO A 147 0.98 -0.63 -8.63
C PRO A 147 0.38 -1.95 -9.10
N MET A 148 -0.91 -1.98 -9.44
CA MET A 148 -1.62 -3.22 -9.79
C MET A 148 -1.68 -3.45 -11.29
N LEU A 149 -2.05 -2.41 -12.05
CA LEU A 149 -2.26 -2.50 -13.49
C LEU A 149 -0.98 -2.23 -14.28
N VAL A 150 -0.18 -1.23 -13.93
CA VAL A 150 0.98 -0.85 -14.75
C VAL A 150 1.97 -2.01 -14.90
N PRO A 151 2.30 -2.79 -13.84
CA PRO A 151 3.16 -3.96 -14.00
C PRO A 151 2.52 -5.07 -14.85
N LEU A 152 1.19 -5.25 -14.80
CA LEU A 152 0.47 -6.21 -15.64
C LEU A 152 0.55 -5.83 -17.14
N LEU A 153 0.53 -4.54 -17.45
CA LEU A 153 0.63 -4.02 -18.81
C LEU A 153 2.06 -4.15 -19.33
N ALA A 154 3.03 -3.67 -18.56
CA ALA A 154 4.43 -3.55 -18.97
C ALA A 154 5.17 -4.88 -18.95
N GLN A 155 4.92 -5.70 -17.93
CA GLN A 155 5.69 -6.93 -17.65
C GLN A 155 4.77 -8.11 -17.32
N PRO A 156 3.85 -8.48 -18.23
CA PRO A 156 2.81 -9.49 -18.00
C PRO A 156 3.37 -10.85 -17.57
N GLU A 157 4.56 -11.22 -18.05
CA GLU A 157 5.13 -12.54 -17.82
C GLU A 157 5.75 -12.63 -16.43
N ALA A 158 6.36 -11.55 -15.95
CA ALA A 158 6.81 -11.44 -14.58
C ALA A 158 5.62 -11.42 -13.60
N TYR A 159 4.56 -10.67 -13.95
CA TYR A 159 3.33 -10.64 -13.17
C TYR A 159 2.70 -12.04 -13.07
N ARG A 160 2.60 -12.77 -14.19
CA ARG A 160 2.03 -14.12 -14.24
C ARG A 160 2.82 -15.12 -13.39
N ARG A 161 4.15 -15.02 -13.38
CA ARG A 161 5.00 -15.87 -12.51
C ARG A 161 4.67 -15.67 -11.03
N VAL A 162 4.45 -14.44 -10.59
CA VAL A 162 4.07 -14.14 -9.20
C VAL A 162 2.67 -14.68 -8.90
N VAL A 163 1.69 -14.43 -9.78
CA VAL A 163 0.32 -14.97 -9.65
C VAL A 163 0.31 -16.49 -9.54
N ASN A 164 1.01 -17.17 -10.44
CA ASN A 164 1.09 -18.63 -10.46
C ASN A 164 1.83 -19.16 -9.23
N GLY A 165 2.89 -18.48 -8.77
CA GLY A 165 3.61 -18.84 -7.56
C GLY A 165 2.73 -18.75 -6.30
N ILE A 166 1.90 -17.72 -6.20
CA ILE A 166 0.97 -17.53 -5.05
C ILE A 166 -0.15 -18.56 -5.07
N VAL A 167 -0.83 -18.72 -6.21
CA VAL A 167 -1.99 -19.63 -6.32
C VAL A 167 -1.54 -21.09 -6.25
N GLY A 168 -0.38 -21.40 -6.85
CA GLY A 168 0.20 -22.74 -6.88
C GLY A 168 0.65 -23.28 -5.52
N LEU A 169 0.75 -22.42 -4.49
CA LEU A 169 0.92 -22.86 -3.09
C LEU A 169 -0.26 -23.72 -2.61
N PHE A 170 -1.45 -23.49 -3.13
CA PHE A 170 -2.69 -24.14 -2.70
C PHE A 170 -3.22 -25.08 -3.78
N GLU A 171 -3.37 -24.57 -5.01
CA GLU A 171 -3.94 -25.33 -6.12
C GLU A 171 -3.48 -24.75 -7.47
N SER A 172 -2.64 -25.47 -8.21
CA SER A 172 -2.08 -24.97 -9.48
C SER A 172 -3.11 -24.74 -10.58
N THR A 173 -4.14 -25.58 -10.65
CA THR A 173 -5.23 -25.51 -11.65
C THR A 173 -6.10 -24.26 -11.49
N ALA A 174 -6.19 -23.70 -10.27
CA ALA A 174 -6.98 -22.50 -10.02
C ALA A 174 -6.47 -21.26 -10.78
N THR A 175 -5.22 -21.27 -11.27
CA THR A 175 -4.66 -20.18 -12.08
C THR A 175 -5.39 -19.96 -13.41
N GLU A 176 -6.10 -20.97 -13.92
CA GLU A 176 -6.88 -20.87 -15.16
C GLU A 176 -7.96 -19.78 -15.09
N LEU A 177 -8.53 -19.53 -13.90
CA LEU A 177 -9.49 -18.45 -13.66
C LEU A 177 -8.92 -17.07 -14.00
N LEU A 178 -7.61 -16.89 -13.82
CA LEU A 178 -6.90 -15.62 -14.04
C LEU A 178 -6.28 -15.51 -15.43
N ALA A 179 -6.24 -16.60 -16.20
CA ALA A 179 -5.65 -16.62 -17.55
C ALA A 179 -6.21 -15.54 -18.50
N PRO A 180 -7.52 -15.20 -18.49
CA PRO A 180 -8.06 -14.14 -19.35
C PRO A 180 -7.41 -12.77 -19.14
N LEU A 181 -6.93 -12.45 -17.93
CA LEU A 181 -6.29 -11.17 -17.61
C LEU A 181 -5.00 -10.93 -18.40
N PHE A 182 -4.37 -12.00 -18.88
CA PHE A 182 -3.09 -11.92 -19.58
C PHE A 182 -3.24 -11.86 -21.11
N ARG A 183 -4.45 -12.06 -21.64
CA ARG A 183 -4.74 -11.89 -23.08
C ARG A 183 -4.42 -10.47 -23.51
N LEU A 184 -3.82 -10.31 -24.68
CA LEU A 184 -3.34 -9.00 -25.15
C LEU A 184 -4.48 -7.99 -25.24
N GLU A 185 -5.63 -8.40 -25.77
CA GLU A 185 -6.80 -7.53 -25.97
C GLU A 185 -7.34 -7.04 -24.63
N VAL A 186 -7.42 -7.92 -23.63
CA VAL A 186 -7.87 -7.59 -22.27
C VAL A 186 -6.88 -6.63 -21.63
N ARG A 187 -5.57 -6.87 -21.73
CA ARG A 187 -4.54 -5.97 -21.19
C ARG A 187 -4.58 -4.60 -21.85
N LEU A 188 -4.69 -4.54 -23.19
CA LEU A 188 -4.78 -3.27 -23.90
C LEU A 188 -6.05 -2.49 -23.52
N ALA A 189 -7.19 -3.18 -23.38
CA ALA A 189 -8.42 -2.55 -22.91
C ALA A 189 -8.27 -2.00 -21.49
N LEU A 190 -7.74 -2.80 -20.55
CA LEU A 190 -7.45 -2.35 -19.18
C LEU A 190 -6.50 -1.15 -19.15
N GLY A 191 -5.45 -1.18 -19.98
CA GLY A 191 -4.47 -0.09 -20.08
C GLY A 191 -5.06 1.19 -20.64
N ALA A 192 -5.83 1.10 -21.72
CA ALA A 192 -6.51 2.25 -22.33
C ALA A 192 -7.55 2.85 -21.36
N THR A 193 -8.35 2.01 -20.70
CA THR A 193 -9.31 2.45 -19.68
C THR A 193 -8.59 3.13 -18.52
N PHE A 194 -7.53 2.53 -17.99
CA PHE A 194 -6.81 3.08 -16.84
C PHE A 194 -6.07 4.37 -17.17
N ALA A 195 -5.43 4.47 -18.34
CA ALA A 195 -4.83 5.71 -18.82
C ALA A 195 -5.88 6.82 -18.97
N SER A 196 -7.07 6.49 -19.49
CA SER A 196 -8.20 7.42 -19.60
C SER A 196 -8.71 7.88 -18.24
N VAL A 197 -8.76 6.99 -17.23
CA VAL A 197 -9.12 7.33 -15.85
C VAL A 197 -8.06 8.25 -15.22
N CYS A 198 -6.77 7.98 -15.44
CA CYS A 198 -5.68 8.85 -14.98
C CYS A 198 -5.80 10.26 -15.56
N LEU A 199 -5.95 10.35 -16.89
CA LEU A 199 -6.12 11.63 -17.58
C LEU A 199 -7.40 12.34 -17.13
N GLY A 200 -8.51 11.61 -17.03
CA GLY A 200 -9.78 12.10 -16.53
C GLY A 200 -9.67 12.67 -15.12
N SER A 201 -8.97 11.98 -14.22
CA SER A 201 -8.70 12.47 -12.85
C SER A 201 -7.89 13.77 -12.85
N LEU A 202 -6.86 13.87 -13.68
CA LEU A 202 -6.05 15.08 -13.79
C LEU A 202 -6.84 16.26 -14.37
N LEU A 203 -7.59 16.05 -15.45
CA LEU A 203 -8.45 17.08 -16.04
C LEU A 203 -9.55 17.51 -15.08
N TRP A 204 -10.14 16.55 -14.37
CA TRP A 204 -11.14 16.80 -13.33
C TRP A 204 -10.55 17.58 -12.15
N GLY A 205 -9.32 17.30 -11.72
CA GLY A 205 -8.61 18.11 -10.71
C GLY A 205 -8.28 19.52 -11.21
N TYR A 206 -7.83 19.65 -12.47
CA TYR A 206 -7.43 20.93 -13.07
C TYR A 206 -8.58 21.93 -13.16
N ARG A 207 -9.84 21.46 -13.24
CA ARG A 207 -11.02 22.33 -13.21
C ARG A 207 -11.08 23.21 -11.95
N HIS A 208 -10.53 22.75 -10.83
CA HIS A 208 -10.44 23.54 -9.60
C HIS A 208 -9.36 24.61 -9.69
N VAL A 209 -8.22 24.31 -10.32
CA VAL A 209 -7.18 25.30 -10.60
C VAL A 209 -7.71 26.41 -11.51
N ARG A 210 -8.44 26.05 -12.59
CA ARG A 210 -9.05 27.02 -13.50
C ARG A 210 -10.09 27.93 -12.85
N ARG A 211 -10.77 27.47 -11.81
CA ARG A 211 -11.77 28.24 -11.05
C ARG A 211 -11.14 29.12 -9.97
N GLY A 212 -9.84 28.97 -9.70
CA GLY A 212 -9.16 29.64 -8.60
C GLY A 212 -9.40 28.98 -7.23
N ASP A 213 -9.99 27.76 -7.20
CA ASP A 213 -10.29 27.03 -5.96
C ASP A 213 -9.05 26.32 -5.39
N ALA A 214 -8.02 26.09 -6.20
CA ALA A 214 -6.83 25.32 -5.85
C ALA A 214 -5.58 25.87 -6.54
N ALA A 215 -4.44 25.75 -5.87
CA ALA A 215 -3.13 26.13 -6.39
C ALA A 215 -2.65 25.14 -7.47
N VAL A 216 -1.97 25.66 -8.51
CA VAL A 216 -1.49 24.83 -9.63
C VAL A 216 -0.35 23.90 -9.21
N GLU A 217 0.42 24.28 -8.20
CA GLU A 217 1.60 23.56 -7.71
C GLU A 217 1.23 22.21 -7.08
N GLY A 218 0.10 22.16 -6.35
CA GLY A 218 -0.42 20.93 -5.75
C GLY A 218 -0.96 19.97 -6.81
N TRP A 219 -1.61 20.50 -7.85
CA TRP A 219 -2.07 19.71 -8.98
C TRP A 219 -0.91 19.19 -9.84
N LEU A 220 0.09 20.02 -10.13
CA LEU A 220 1.28 19.63 -10.88
C LEU A 220 2.03 18.51 -10.17
N TRP A 221 2.12 18.57 -8.84
CA TRP A 221 2.75 17.50 -8.07
C TRP A 221 2.01 16.18 -8.17
N ASP A 222 0.68 16.20 -8.10
CA ASP A 222 -0.14 15.00 -8.32
C ASP A 222 0.12 14.40 -9.70
N ALA A 223 0.16 15.24 -10.74
CA ALA A 223 0.49 14.82 -12.11
C ALA A 223 1.91 14.23 -12.22
N VAL A 224 2.90 14.85 -11.57
CA VAL A 224 4.29 14.36 -11.54
C VAL A 224 4.37 13.00 -10.84
N GLU A 225 3.73 12.82 -9.69
CA GLU A 225 3.72 11.54 -9.00
C GLU A 225 3.05 10.44 -9.84
N ILE A 226 1.91 10.74 -10.50
CA ILE A 226 1.26 9.78 -11.40
C ILE A 226 2.21 9.39 -12.53
N GLY A 227 2.86 10.35 -13.19
CA GLY A 227 3.80 10.09 -14.28
C GLY A 227 5.04 9.30 -13.83
N VAL A 228 5.61 9.64 -12.68
CA VAL A 228 6.75 8.92 -12.10
C VAL A 228 6.38 7.50 -11.72
N LEU A 229 5.22 7.28 -11.11
CA LEU A 229 4.77 5.94 -10.75
C LEU A 229 4.44 5.09 -11.98
N TRP A 230 3.87 5.68 -13.04
CA TRP A 230 3.74 5.02 -14.34
C TRP A 230 5.11 4.57 -14.87
N CYS A 231 6.09 5.49 -14.91
CA CYS A 231 7.44 5.20 -15.38
C CYS A 231 8.11 4.10 -14.54
N PHE A 232 8.03 4.21 -13.21
CA PHE A 232 8.59 3.27 -12.26
C PHE A 232 8.02 1.87 -12.43
N PHE A 233 6.69 1.70 -12.39
CA PHE A 233 6.06 0.39 -12.53
C PHE A 233 6.15 -0.19 -13.93
N TRP A 234 6.39 0.65 -14.94
CA TRP A 234 6.64 0.20 -16.30
C TRP A 234 8.04 -0.41 -16.44
N LEU A 235 9.06 0.29 -15.90
CA LEU A 235 10.47 -0.04 -16.13
C LEU A 235 11.08 -0.97 -15.07
N VAL A 236 10.56 -0.98 -13.85
CA VAL A 236 11.14 -1.74 -12.74
C VAL A 236 10.41 -3.08 -12.57
N PRO A 237 11.11 -4.22 -12.48
CA PRO A 237 10.50 -5.54 -12.32
C PRO A 237 9.47 -5.62 -11.19
N PRO A 238 8.29 -6.24 -11.42
CA PRO A 238 7.12 -6.10 -10.55
C PRO A 238 7.37 -6.43 -9.08
N VAL A 239 8.13 -7.50 -8.81
CA VAL A 239 8.48 -7.92 -7.45
C VAL A 239 9.23 -6.80 -6.74
N PHE A 240 10.34 -6.33 -7.31
CA PHE A 240 11.13 -5.27 -6.71
C PHE A 240 10.33 -3.96 -6.60
N ALA A 241 9.58 -3.60 -7.65
CA ALA A 241 8.81 -2.37 -7.72
C ALA A 241 7.72 -2.31 -6.63
N VAL A 242 6.91 -3.37 -6.51
CA VAL A 242 5.84 -3.47 -5.53
C VAL A 242 6.40 -3.53 -4.11
N GLY A 243 7.48 -4.31 -3.89
CA GLY A 243 8.13 -4.38 -2.58
C GLY A 243 8.69 -3.03 -2.12
N LEU A 244 9.33 -2.29 -3.02
CA LEU A 244 9.87 -0.96 -2.73
C LEU A 244 8.74 0.03 -2.49
N TYR A 245 7.75 0.11 -3.39
CA TYR A 245 6.58 0.98 -3.24
C TYR A 245 5.85 0.73 -1.91
N PHE A 246 5.61 -0.53 -1.58
CA PHE A 246 4.96 -0.89 -0.32
C PHE A 246 5.76 -0.37 0.89
N ALA A 247 7.07 -0.61 0.91
CA ALA A 247 7.93 -0.24 2.04
C ALA A 247 8.17 1.26 2.18
N VAL A 248 8.46 1.97 1.09
CA VAL A 248 8.96 3.36 1.16
C VAL A 248 7.90 4.39 0.80
N TRP A 249 6.84 4.01 0.10
CA TRP A 249 5.79 4.92 -0.34
C TRP A 249 4.52 4.75 0.48
N HIS A 250 3.83 3.62 0.33
CA HIS A 250 2.56 3.37 1.01
C HIS A 250 2.75 3.34 2.54
N ALA A 251 3.66 2.50 3.03
CA ALA A 251 3.86 2.33 4.46
C ALA A 251 4.32 3.63 5.13
N VAL A 252 5.26 4.37 4.55
CA VAL A 252 5.75 5.65 5.13
C VAL A 252 4.63 6.69 5.19
N ARG A 253 3.80 6.80 4.15
CA ARG A 253 2.62 7.69 4.15
C ARG A 253 1.61 7.30 5.21
N HIS A 254 1.36 5.99 5.37
CA HIS A 254 0.48 5.48 6.40
C HIS A 254 1.03 5.72 7.82
N ILE A 255 2.32 5.52 8.04
CA ILE A 255 3.00 5.82 9.32
C ILE A 255 2.90 7.30 9.64
N GLY A 256 3.12 8.19 8.67
CA GLY A 256 2.91 9.63 8.86
C GLY A 256 1.48 9.98 9.27
N ARG A 257 0.50 9.32 8.65
CA ARG A 257 -0.92 9.45 9.00
C ARG A 257 -1.22 8.94 10.42
N LEU A 258 -0.57 7.87 10.87
CA LEU A 258 -0.70 7.34 12.23
C LEU A 258 0.01 8.22 13.27
N ALA A 259 1.12 8.85 12.89
CA ALA A 259 1.88 9.72 13.77
C ALA A 259 1.10 11.00 14.13
N ILE A 260 0.31 11.55 13.21
CA ILE A 260 -0.48 12.76 13.47
C ILE A 260 -1.72 12.52 14.34
N VAL A 261 -2.12 11.26 14.55
CA VAL A 261 -3.23 10.89 15.45
C VAL A 261 -2.76 10.57 16.87
N ASP A 262 -1.47 10.31 17.09
CA ASP A 262 -0.88 10.19 18.42
C ASP A 262 -0.34 11.57 18.88
N PRO A 263 -0.93 12.21 19.92
CA PRO A 263 -0.52 13.55 20.35
C PRO A 263 0.97 13.67 20.69
N ALA A 264 1.56 12.62 21.27
CA ALA A 264 2.98 12.61 21.62
C ALA A 264 3.89 12.52 20.39
N SER A 265 3.55 11.66 19.42
CA SER A 265 4.29 11.58 18.15
C SER A 265 4.16 12.88 17.35
N ARG A 266 2.97 13.49 17.35
CA ARG A 266 2.75 14.80 16.72
C ARG A 266 3.60 15.89 17.35
N ALA A 267 3.63 15.99 18.69
CA ALA A 267 4.45 16.97 19.40
C ALA A 267 5.96 16.79 19.11
N ALA A 268 6.46 15.55 19.07
CA ALA A 268 7.84 15.26 18.70
C ALA A 268 8.14 15.68 17.25
N LEU A 269 7.24 15.41 16.30
CA LEU A 269 7.40 15.84 14.91
C LEU A 269 7.38 17.36 14.75
N ASP A 270 6.51 18.06 15.47
CA ASP A 270 6.44 19.53 15.47
C ASP A 270 7.71 20.16 16.08
N ALA A 271 8.36 19.47 17.04
CA ALA A 271 9.65 19.84 17.61
C ALA A 271 10.87 19.43 16.73
N GLY A 272 10.64 18.77 15.59
CA GLY A 272 11.73 18.28 14.71
C GLY A 272 12.38 16.97 15.18
N GLU A 273 11.89 16.37 16.27
CA GLU A 273 12.38 15.12 16.86
C GLU A 273 11.78 13.88 16.18
N TRP A 274 11.94 13.79 14.85
CA TRP A 274 11.44 12.65 14.08
C TRP A 274 11.97 11.27 14.56
N PRO A 275 13.22 11.12 15.09
CA PRO A 275 13.67 9.84 15.62
C PRO A 275 12.87 9.39 16.84
N THR A 276 12.44 10.33 17.69
CA THR A 276 11.60 10.06 18.86
C THR A 276 10.24 9.50 18.44
N ALA A 277 9.59 10.15 17.48
CA ALA A 277 8.32 9.67 16.91
C ALA A 277 8.48 8.28 16.27
N LEU A 278 9.59 8.05 15.55
CA LEU A 278 9.86 6.77 14.90
C LEU A 278 10.13 5.64 15.90
N GLY A 279 10.93 5.88 16.94
CA GLY A 279 11.19 4.89 17.99
C GLY A 279 9.92 4.51 18.74
N ARG A 280 9.03 5.49 18.96
CA ARG A 280 7.72 5.28 19.57
C ARG A 280 6.81 4.42 18.67
N PHE A 281 6.78 4.71 17.36
CA PHE A 281 6.08 3.87 16.38
C PHE A 281 6.57 2.42 16.42
N TYR A 282 7.88 2.18 16.39
CA TYR A 282 8.43 0.82 16.43
C TYR A 282 8.11 0.07 17.72
N ARG A 283 8.21 0.74 18.86
CA ARG A 283 7.83 0.15 20.15
C ARG A 283 6.36 -0.28 20.15
N ASP A 284 5.50 0.57 19.62
CA ASP A 284 4.07 0.31 19.56
C ASP A 284 3.73 -0.76 18.51
N ALA A 285 4.48 -0.83 17.40
CA ALA A 285 4.31 -1.82 16.33
C ALA A 285 4.85 -3.23 16.69
N ALA A 286 5.82 -3.32 17.60
CA ALA A 286 6.55 -4.55 17.89
C ALA A 286 5.65 -5.75 18.25
N PRO A 287 4.63 -5.64 19.12
CA PRO A 287 3.83 -6.81 19.53
C PRO A 287 3.10 -7.47 18.36
N LEU A 288 2.43 -6.68 17.51
CA LEU A 288 1.72 -7.22 16.35
C LEU A 288 2.66 -7.57 15.20
N THR A 289 3.85 -6.96 15.13
CA THR A 289 4.90 -7.41 14.20
C THR A 289 5.33 -8.83 14.55
N VAL A 290 5.59 -9.12 15.83
CA VAL A 290 5.92 -10.49 16.28
C VAL A 290 4.77 -11.46 16.02
N ALA A 291 3.52 -11.07 16.29
CA ALA A 291 2.36 -11.90 16.00
C ALA A 291 2.21 -12.20 14.49
N SER A 292 2.50 -11.23 13.64
CA SER A 292 2.49 -11.40 12.18
C SER A 292 3.60 -12.32 11.69
N LEU A 293 4.80 -12.23 12.27
CA LEU A 293 5.89 -13.18 11.98
C LEU A 293 5.52 -14.60 12.41
N ALA A 294 4.84 -14.77 13.54
CA ALA A 294 4.34 -16.07 13.96
C ALA A 294 3.28 -16.62 12.99
N LEU A 295 2.39 -15.77 12.45
CA LEU A 295 1.47 -16.14 11.37
C LEU A 295 2.24 -16.61 10.12
N PHE A 296 3.28 -15.89 9.70
CA PHE A 296 4.05 -16.25 8.51
C PHE A 296 4.79 -17.57 8.70
N ALA A 297 5.33 -17.82 9.90
CA ALA A 297 5.91 -19.11 10.26
C ALA A 297 4.85 -20.23 10.24
N GLY A 298 3.64 -19.97 10.74
CA GLY A 298 2.52 -20.91 10.66
C GLY A 298 2.12 -21.24 9.22
N LEU A 299 2.06 -20.24 8.33
CA LEU A 299 1.80 -20.43 6.91
C LEU A 299 2.90 -21.25 6.24
N TYR A 300 4.17 -20.99 6.57
CA TYR A 300 5.31 -21.76 6.06
C TYR A 300 5.23 -23.24 6.43
N VAL A 301 4.73 -23.57 7.62
CA VAL A 301 4.55 -24.97 8.05
C VAL A 301 3.30 -25.61 7.43
N TRP A 302 2.25 -24.83 7.20
CA TRP A 302 0.97 -25.34 6.69
C TRP A 302 0.97 -25.62 5.18
N VAL A 303 1.63 -24.76 4.40
CA VAL A 303 1.59 -24.79 2.94
C VAL A 303 2.73 -25.62 2.37
N PRO A 304 2.51 -26.44 1.31
CA PRO A 304 3.59 -27.12 0.61
C PRO A 304 4.60 -26.12 0.03
N THR A 305 5.87 -26.25 0.40
CA THR A 305 6.94 -25.35 -0.04
C THR A 305 8.27 -26.07 -0.22
N ASP A 306 9.03 -25.67 -1.22
CA ASP A 306 10.39 -26.14 -1.48
C ASP A 306 11.47 -25.28 -0.75
N GLY A 307 11.03 -24.28 0.02
CA GLY A 307 11.93 -23.34 0.71
C GLY A 307 12.65 -22.35 -0.20
N SER A 308 12.34 -22.33 -1.50
CA SER A 308 12.93 -21.38 -2.43
C SER A 308 12.52 -19.94 -2.10
N LEU A 309 13.34 -18.96 -2.50
CA LEU A 309 13.00 -17.55 -2.31
C LEU A 309 11.65 -17.18 -2.94
N ASN A 310 11.28 -17.81 -4.06
CA ASN A 310 9.98 -17.59 -4.71
C ASN A 310 8.83 -18.12 -3.85
N ALA A 311 8.96 -19.32 -3.27
CA ALA A 311 7.95 -19.85 -2.37
C ALA A 311 7.83 -19.02 -1.10
N LEU A 312 8.95 -18.54 -0.54
CA LEU A 312 8.96 -17.62 0.60
C LEU A 312 8.27 -16.28 0.29
N LEU A 313 8.50 -15.72 -0.90
CA LEU A 313 7.79 -14.53 -1.36
C LEU A 313 6.29 -14.79 -1.49
N ALA A 314 5.89 -15.93 -2.06
CA ALA A 314 4.48 -16.29 -2.20
C ALA A 314 3.80 -16.44 -0.84
N ILE A 315 4.43 -17.13 0.12
CA ILE A 315 3.94 -17.28 1.50
C ILE A 315 3.82 -15.91 2.18
N TYR A 316 4.84 -15.06 2.02
CA TYR A 316 4.80 -13.68 2.52
C TYR A 316 3.61 -12.90 1.95
N LEU A 317 3.37 -12.97 0.64
CA LEU A 317 2.25 -12.26 0.00
C LEU A 317 0.88 -12.78 0.45
N VAL A 318 0.74 -14.09 0.68
CA VAL A 318 -0.47 -14.67 1.30
C VAL A 318 -0.65 -14.15 2.72
N GLY A 319 0.42 -14.15 3.52
CA GLY A 319 0.40 -13.63 4.88
C GLY A 319 -0.01 -12.16 4.94
N ILE A 320 0.58 -11.33 4.09
CA ILE A 320 0.19 -9.93 3.94
C ILE A 320 -1.26 -9.81 3.49
N ALA A 321 -1.72 -10.62 2.53
CA ALA A 321 -3.11 -10.60 2.08
C ALA A 321 -4.09 -10.87 3.25
N VAL A 322 -3.82 -11.91 4.03
CA VAL A 322 -4.63 -12.29 5.20
C VAL A 322 -4.69 -11.16 6.24
N LEU A 323 -3.56 -10.48 6.48
CA LEU A 323 -3.50 -9.33 7.40
C LEU A 323 -4.15 -8.06 6.82
N THR A 324 -4.22 -7.94 5.50
CA THR A 324 -4.74 -6.73 4.83
C THR A 324 -6.23 -6.55 5.07
N LEU A 325 -7.04 -7.61 5.06
CA LEU A 325 -8.49 -7.48 5.28
C LEU A 325 -8.88 -6.86 6.62
N PRO A 326 -8.43 -7.38 7.78
CA PRO A 326 -8.70 -6.74 9.04
C PRO A 326 -8.07 -5.35 9.15
N HIS A 327 -6.87 -5.13 8.59
CA HIS A 327 -6.25 -3.82 8.56
C HIS A 327 -7.11 -2.79 7.80
N VAL A 328 -7.61 -3.14 6.62
CA VAL A 328 -8.50 -2.30 5.82
C VAL A 328 -9.80 -1.99 6.56
N ALA A 329 -10.33 -2.92 7.36
CA ALA A 329 -11.50 -2.67 8.19
C ALA A 329 -11.22 -1.58 9.24
N VAL A 330 -10.09 -1.66 9.95
CA VAL A 330 -9.65 -0.65 10.93
C VAL A 330 -9.40 0.70 10.26
N VAL A 331 -8.67 0.72 9.13
CA VAL A 331 -8.35 1.95 8.40
C VAL A 331 -9.61 2.60 7.81
N THR A 332 -10.57 1.80 7.33
CA THR A 332 -11.86 2.32 6.85
C THR A 332 -12.69 2.94 7.98
N TRP A 333 -12.64 2.35 9.18
CA TRP A 333 -13.23 2.98 10.37
C TRP A 333 -12.53 4.31 10.70
N MET A 334 -11.19 4.33 10.66
CA MET A 334 -10.38 5.53 10.86
C MET A 334 -10.66 6.63 9.81
N ASP A 335 -10.83 6.27 8.53
CA ASP A 335 -11.28 7.19 7.47
C ASP A 335 -12.61 7.87 7.85
N ARG A 336 -13.58 7.09 8.36
CA ARG A 336 -14.88 7.63 8.78
C ARG A 336 -14.74 8.61 9.94
N GLN A 337 -13.84 8.38 10.89
CA GLN A 337 -13.59 9.32 11.99
C GLN A 337 -12.90 10.61 11.53
N GLN A 338 -12.02 10.53 10.53
CA GLN A 338 -11.24 11.70 10.05
C GLN A 338 -11.97 12.54 8.99
N TYR A 339 -12.95 11.96 8.30
CA TYR A 339 -13.74 12.59 7.24
C TYR A 339 -15.24 12.75 7.53
N GLY A 340 -15.77 12.08 8.55
CA GLY A 340 -17.13 12.30 9.08
C GLY A 340 -17.24 13.63 9.80
#